data_AF-A0A7S1D787-F1
#
_entry.id   AF-A0A7S1D787-F1
#
_cell.length_a   1.000
_cell.length_b   1.000
_cell.length_c   1.000
_cell.angle_alpha   90.00
_cell.angle_beta   90.00
_cell.angle_gamma   90.00
#
_symmetry.space_group_name_H-M   'P 1'
#
loop_
_entity.id
_entity.type
_entity.pdbx_description
1 polymer ?
#
loop_
_entity_poly.entity_id
_entity_poly.type
_entity_poly.pdbx_seq_one_letter_code
_entity_poly.pdbx_strand_id
1 'polypeptide(L)'
;EAVKELRTLCYQQASLSYSKTAALVQHLVPVRPFKEEAPKEATLFLTKRELKRQRKLKRAEKQREQQDLQAAGLIPAPEPKLTLQNFIRVLGDQAYLDPTQMEQKVVEQVEARKRAHMERNAANKLTKEQRAEKRSRK
;
A
#
# COMPACT_ATOMS: atom_id res chain seq x y z
N GLU A 1 13.48 -40.43 -75.15
CA GLU A 1 14.70 -39.65 -74.80
C GLU A 1 14.35 -38.29 -74.17
N ALA A 2 13.39 -37.55 -74.71
CA ALA A 2 12.88 -36.28 -74.16
C ALA A 2 12.58 -36.27 -72.64
N VAL A 3 12.03 -37.35 -72.09
CA VAL A 3 11.74 -37.44 -70.63
C VAL A 3 13.03 -37.47 -69.80
N LYS A 4 14.12 -38.06 -70.32
CA LYS A 4 15.41 -38.10 -69.64
C LYS A 4 16.08 -36.72 -69.66
N GLU A 5 15.95 -35.99 -70.77
CA GLU A 5 16.47 -34.62 -70.93
C GLU A 5 15.71 -33.60 -70.07
N LEU A 6 14.39 -33.72 -69.98
CA LEU A 6 13.59 -32.90 -69.06
C LEU A 6 14.00 -33.15 -67.60
N ARG A 7 14.27 -34.42 -67.24
CA ARG A 7 14.71 -34.78 -65.89
C ARG A 7 16.06 -34.16 -65.55
N THR A 8 17.02 -34.17 -66.47
CA THR A 8 18.35 -33.57 -66.23
C THR A 8 18.28 -32.05 -66.11
N LEU A 9 17.45 -31.38 -66.93
CA LEU A 9 17.21 -29.95 -66.83
C LEU A 9 16.55 -29.56 -65.49
N CYS A 10 15.55 -30.33 -65.05
CA CYS A 10 14.95 -30.15 -63.73
C CYS A 10 15.97 -30.32 -62.59
N TYR A 11 16.89 -31.29 -62.69
CA TYR A 11 17.96 -31.46 -61.70
C TYR A 11 18.97 -30.30 -61.70
N GLN A 12 19.32 -29.76 -62.87
CA GLN A 12 20.22 -28.59 -62.97
C GLN A 12 19.58 -27.34 -62.36
N GLN A 13 18.30 -27.10 -62.66
CA GLN A 13 17.56 -25.95 -62.12
C GLN A 13 17.26 -26.08 -60.62
N ALA A 14 17.09 -27.30 -60.11
CA ALA A 14 16.89 -27.58 -58.69
C ALA A 14 18.20 -27.58 -57.87
N SER A 15 19.36 -27.36 -58.50
CA SER A 15 20.63 -27.32 -57.78
C SER A 15 20.73 -26.08 -56.89
N LEU A 16 21.42 -26.23 -55.76
CA LEU A 16 21.60 -25.18 -54.74
C LEU A 16 22.23 -23.90 -55.32
N SER A 17 23.02 -24.01 -56.39
CA SER A 17 23.64 -22.89 -57.10
C SER A 17 22.61 -21.92 -57.73
N TYR A 18 21.43 -22.41 -58.11
CA TYR A 18 20.34 -21.60 -58.65
C TYR A 18 19.30 -21.19 -57.59
N SER A 19 19.45 -21.67 -56.36
CA SER A 19 18.57 -21.30 -55.25
C SER A 19 19.03 -20.01 -54.59
N LYS A 20 18.28 -18.92 -54.80
CA LYS A 20 18.56 -17.59 -54.24
C LYS A 20 18.50 -17.56 -52.71
N THR A 21 17.89 -18.57 -52.08
CA THR A 21 17.69 -18.68 -50.63
C THR A 21 18.66 -19.64 -49.96
N ALA A 22 19.55 -20.31 -50.69
CA ALA A 22 20.45 -21.32 -50.16
C ALA A 22 21.40 -20.81 -49.06
N ALA A 23 21.83 -19.55 -49.16
CA ALA A 23 22.71 -18.90 -48.19
C ALA A 23 21.94 -18.12 -47.10
N LEU A 24 20.61 -18.12 -47.12
CA LEU A 24 19.78 -17.32 -46.23
C LEU A 24 19.11 -18.20 -45.17
N VAL A 25 19.08 -17.70 -43.94
CA VAL A 25 18.32 -18.29 -42.84
C VAL A 25 17.02 -17.53 -42.70
N GLN A 26 15.89 -18.24 -42.75
CA GLN A 26 14.59 -17.62 -42.53
C GLN A 26 14.37 -17.39 -41.02
N HIS A 27 14.16 -16.14 -40.63
CA HIS A 27 13.60 -15.81 -39.33
C HIS A 27 12.10 -15.63 -39.48
N LEU A 28 11.32 -16.44 -38.75
CA LEU A 28 9.87 -16.34 -38.75
C LEU A 28 9.44 -14.99 -38.17
N VAL A 29 8.33 -14.44 -38.69
CA VAL A 29 7.74 -13.22 -38.14
C VAL A 29 7.32 -13.48 -36.69
N PRO A 30 7.81 -12.70 -35.71
CA PRO A 30 7.44 -12.91 -34.31
C PRO A 30 5.93 -12.67 -34.13
N VAL A 31 5.21 -13.73 -33.79
CA VAL A 31 3.78 -13.66 -33.50
C VAL A 31 3.61 -13.08 -32.11
N ARG A 32 2.89 -11.95 -32.01
CA ARG A 32 2.53 -11.38 -30.71
C ARG A 32 1.55 -12.33 -30.00
N PRO A 33 1.67 -12.52 -28.68
CA PRO A 33 0.69 -13.31 -27.95
C PRO A 33 -0.71 -12.71 -28.13
N PHE A 34 -1.72 -13.56 -28.31
CA PHE A 34 -3.11 -13.16 -28.54
C PHE A 34 -3.69 -12.23 -27.46
N LYS A 35 -3.14 -12.30 -26.24
CA LYS A 35 -3.39 -11.34 -25.16
C LYS A 35 -2.07 -10.74 -24.71
N GLU A 36 -1.87 -9.45 -24.99
CA GLU A 36 -0.87 -8.65 -24.29
C GLU A 36 -1.41 -8.42 -22.87
N GLU A 37 -1.08 -9.30 -21.92
CA GLU A 37 -1.34 -9.00 -20.50
C GLU A 37 -0.56 -7.74 -20.16
N ALA A 38 -1.26 -6.71 -19.68
CA ALA A 38 -0.61 -5.52 -19.15
C ALA A 38 0.46 -5.96 -18.13
N PRO A 39 1.67 -5.37 -18.16
CA PRO A 39 2.71 -5.75 -17.23
C PRO A 39 2.18 -5.57 -15.80
N LYS A 40 2.10 -6.67 -15.04
CA LYS A 40 1.69 -6.62 -13.64
C LYS A 40 2.72 -5.78 -12.89
N GLU A 41 2.27 -4.73 -12.22
CA GLU A 41 3.15 -3.90 -11.41
C GLU A 41 3.86 -4.78 -10.37
N ALA A 42 5.18 -4.68 -10.29
CA ALA A 42 5.97 -5.44 -9.33
C ALA A 42 5.62 -4.99 -7.91
N THR A 43 5.12 -5.92 -7.09
CA THR A 43 4.84 -5.65 -5.68
C THR A 43 6.15 -5.55 -4.89
N LEU A 44 6.44 -4.37 -4.34
CA LEU A 44 7.62 -4.15 -3.50
C LEU A 44 7.35 -4.61 -2.06
N PHE A 45 8.11 -5.61 -1.62
CA PHE A 45 8.07 -6.07 -0.22
C PHE A 45 9.22 -5.46 0.57
N LEU A 46 8.90 -4.88 1.72
CA LEU A 46 9.88 -4.35 2.64
C LEU A 46 10.32 -5.43 3.63
N THR A 47 11.59 -5.38 4.03
CA THR A 47 12.07 -6.22 5.13
C THR A 47 11.46 -5.78 6.46
N LYS A 48 11.42 -6.68 7.47
CA LYS A 48 10.94 -6.33 8.82
C LYS A 48 11.71 -5.15 9.43
N ARG A 49 13.00 -4.96 9.07
CA ARG A 49 13.82 -3.84 9.53
C ARG A 49 13.39 -2.53 8.89
N GLU A 50 13.15 -2.53 7.59
CA GLU A 50 12.64 -1.37 6.86
C GLU A 50 11.24 -0.97 7.34
N LEU A 51 10.33 -1.93 7.54
CA LEU A 51 9.00 -1.66 8.07
C LEU A 51 9.07 -0.98 9.45
N LYS A 52 9.94 -1.46 10.33
CA LYS A 52 10.18 -0.83 11.64
C LYS A 52 10.75 0.58 11.50
N ARG A 53 11.72 0.78 10.59
CA ARG A 53 12.32 2.10 10.32
C ARG A 53 11.26 3.08 9.80
N GLN A 54 10.48 2.67 8.80
CA GLN A 54 9.43 3.50 8.22
C GLN A 54 8.37 3.87 9.27
N ARG A 55 7.92 2.93 10.09
CA ARG A 55 6.97 3.19 11.19
C ARG A 55 7.55 4.16 12.23
N LYS A 56 8.85 4.08 12.53
CA LYS A 56 9.51 5.00 13.47
C LYS A 56 9.59 6.41 12.90
N LEU A 57 10.01 6.54 11.64
CA LEU A 57 10.10 7.84 10.94
C LEU A 57 8.74 8.54 10.87
N LYS A 58 7.69 7.84 10.38
CA LYS A 58 6.33 8.39 10.31
C LYS A 58 5.78 8.86 11.65
N ARG A 59 6.15 8.20 12.75
CA ARG A 59 5.74 8.62 14.11
C ARG A 59 6.51 9.84 14.59
N ALA A 60 7.82 9.90 14.30
CA ALA A 60 8.65 11.04 14.65
C ALA A 60 8.23 12.29 13.86
N GLU A 61 7.94 12.14 12.56
CA GLU A 61 7.39 13.21 11.71
C GLU A 61 6.07 13.73 12.27
N LYS A 62 5.10 12.85 12.54
CA LYS A 62 3.82 13.24 13.14
C LYS A 62 3.97 13.94 14.50
N GLN A 63 4.92 13.52 15.33
CA GLN A 63 5.17 14.16 16.63
C GLN A 63 5.81 15.53 16.47
N ARG A 64 6.75 15.69 15.53
CA ARG A 64 7.36 16.97 15.20
C ARG A 64 6.31 17.95 14.67
N GLU A 65 5.49 17.52 13.71
CA GLU A 65 4.38 18.34 13.20
C GLU A 65 3.45 18.82 14.33
N GLN A 66 3.11 17.95 15.29
CA GLN A 66 2.29 18.34 16.44
C GLN A 66 3.00 19.35 17.35
N GLN A 67 4.30 19.18 17.58
CA GLN A 67 5.10 20.10 18.39
C GLN A 67 5.27 21.45 17.67
N ASP A 68 5.50 21.45 16.36
CA ASP A 68 5.63 22.66 15.55
C ASP A 68 4.31 23.45 15.55
N LEU A 69 3.17 22.77 15.44
CA LEU A 69 1.84 23.39 15.55
C LEU A 69 1.57 23.97 16.95
N GLN A 70 2.07 23.32 18.01
CA GLN A 70 1.99 23.84 19.38
C GLN A 70 2.92 25.04 19.58
N ALA A 71 4.15 24.98 19.06
CA ALA A 71 5.12 26.06 19.13
C ALA A 71 4.66 27.30 18.37
N ALA A 72 3.95 27.11 17.25
CA ALA A 72 3.30 28.17 16.51
C ALA A 72 2.02 28.70 17.18
N GLY A 73 1.53 28.06 18.25
CA GLY A 73 0.35 28.47 19.00
C GLY A 73 -1.00 28.15 18.34
N LEU A 74 -1.01 27.35 17.26
CA LEU A 74 -2.25 26.97 16.57
C LEU A 74 -3.03 25.89 17.33
N ILE A 75 -2.32 25.06 18.11
CA ILE A 75 -2.92 23.99 18.91
C ILE A 75 -2.49 24.20 20.37
N PRO A 76 -3.44 24.23 21.33
CA PRO A 76 -3.09 24.32 22.74
C PRO A 76 -2.36 23.06 23.19
N ALA A 77 -1.52 23.19 24.22
CA ALA A 77 -0.88 22.05 24.84
C ALA A 77 -1.97 21.06 25.31
N PRO A 78 -1.83 19.75 25.02
CA PRO A 78 -2.83 18.78 25.40
C PRO A 78 -2.92 18.67 26.93
N GLU A 79 -4.15 18.63 27.44
CA GLU A 79 -4.40 18.42 28.87
C GLU A 79 -3.82 17.08 29.36
N PRO A 80 -3.43 17.00 30.65
CA PRO A 80 -2.88 15.79 31.21
C PRO A 80 -3.89 14.64 31.15
N LYS A 81 -3.38 13.44 30.88
CA LYS A 81 -4.18 12.22 30.80
C LYS A 81 -4.51 11.70 32.19
N LEU A 82 -5.71 12.00 32.71
CA LEU A 82 -6.14 11.53 34.02
C LEU A 82 -6.70 10.09 33.95
N THR A 83 -6.54 9.34 35.03
CA THR A 83 -7.17 8.04 35.27
C THR A 83 -7.57 7.96 36.74
N LEU A 84 -8.54 7.11 37.11
CA LEU A 84 -8.96 6.93 38.51
C LEU A 84 -7.79 6.55 39.44
N GLN A 85 -6.76 5.89 38.91
CA GLN A 85 -5.55 5.58 39.67
C GLN A 85 -4.58 6.77 39.80
N ASN A 86 -4.51 7.64 38.78
CA ASN A 86 -3.48 8.68 38.68
C ASN A 86 -3.96 10.06 39.14
N PHE A 87 -5.27 10.32 39.18
CA PHE A 87 -5.79 11.68 39.32
C PHE A 87 -5.34 12.36 40.63
N ILE A 88 -5.27 11.62 41.75
CA ILE A 88 -4.79 12.16 43.03
C ILE A 88 -3.33 12.64 42.92
N ARG A 89 -2.47 11.90 42.20
CA ARG A 89 -1.06 12.26 42.03
C ARG A 89 -0.86 13.45 41.10
N VAL A 90 -1.69 13.57 40.07
CA VAL A 90 -1.57 14.63 39.05
C VAL A 90 -2.17 15.95 39.53
N LEU A 91 -3.29 15.89 40.23
CA LEU A 91 -4.04 17.07 40.66
C LEU A 91 -3.64 17.55 42.06
N GLY A 92 -2.98 16.70 42.86
CA GLY A 92 -2.46 17.06 44.19
C GLY A 92 -3.57 17.52 45.12
N ASP A 93 -3.45 18.74 45.64
CA ASP A 93 -4.33 19.32 46.65
C ASP A 93 -5.80 19.39 46.20
N GLN A 94 -6.05 19.65 44.91
CA GLN A 94 -7.40 19.74 44.36
C GLN A 94 -8.19 18.43 44.48
N ALA A 95 -7.50 17.29 44.44
CA ALA A 95 -8.14 15.99 44.59
C ALA A 95 -8.54 15.69 46.04
N TYR A 96 -7.89 16.33 47.03
CA TYR A 96 -8.23 16.19 48.44
C TYR A 96 -9.32 17.16 48.88
N LEU A 97 -9.35 18.37 48.31
CA LEU A 97 -10.37 19.38 48.59
C LEU A 97 -11.76 18.90 48.17
N ASP A 98 -11.91 18.48 46.90
CA ASP A 98 -13.21 18.08 46.32
C ASP A 98 -13.09 16.73 45.57
N PRO A 99 -13.01 15.59 46.28
CA PRO A 99 -12.71 14.30 45.68
C PRO A 99 -13.77 13.84 44.67
N THR A 100 -15.05 14.04 44.98
CA THR A 100 -16.17 13.58 44.13
C THR A 100 -16.23 14.35 42.81
N GLN A 101 -16.03 15.67 42.84
CA GLN A 101 -16.05 16.49 41.63
C GLN A 101 -14.88 16.13 40.71
N MET A 102 -13.68 15.92 41.29
CA MET A 102 -12.51 15.53 40.52
C MET A 102 -12.63 14.11 39.96
N GLU A 103 -13.24 13.18 40.70
CA GLU A 103 -13.56 11.84 40.20
C GLU A 103 -14.49 11.92 38.97
N GLN A 104 -15.58 12.68 39.05
CA GLN A 104 -16.51 12.86 37.93
C GLN A 104 -15.81 13.39 36.68
N LYS A 105 -14.98 14.44 36.80
CA LYS A 105 -14.19 14.97 35.68
C LYS A 105 -13.26 13.91 35.08
N VAL A 106 -12.64 13.07 35.91
CA VAL A 106 -11.77 11.99 35.44
C VAL A 106 -12.58 10.92 34.70
N VAL A 107 -13.75 10.55 35.20
CA VAL A 107 -14.67 9.62 34.53
C VAL A 107 -15.09 10.18 33.17
N GLU A 108 -15.51 11.44 33.12
CA GLU A 108 -15.85 12.13 31.87
C GLU A 108 -14.69 12.09 30.87
N GLN A 109 -13.44 12.35 31.30
CA GLN A 109 -12.27 12.28 30.42
C GLN A 109 -11.95 10.84 29.96
N VAL A 110 -12.17 9.83 30.81
CA VAL A 110 -12.07 8.41 30.43
C VAL A 110 -13.13 8.05 29.39
N GLU A 111 -14.37 8.46 29.62
CA GLU A 111 -15.47 8.22 28.70
C GLU A 111 -15.28 8.93 27.37
N ALA A 112 -14.89 10.20 27.38
CA ALA A 112 -14.59 10.96 26.16
C ALA A 112 -13.52 10.26 25.31
N ARG A 113 -12.45 9.73 25.92
CA ARG A 113 -11.44 8.95 25.20
C ARG A 113 -12.00 7.65 24.62
N LYS A 114 -12.85 6.94 25.37
CA LYS A 114 -13.52 5.73 24.89
C LYS A 114 -14.44 6.05 23.71
N ARG A 115 -15.26 7.10 23.83
CA ARG A 115 -16.17 7.60 22.78
C ARG A 115 -15.39 7.98 21.52
N ALA A 116 -14.35 8.82 21.64
CA ALA A 116 -13.51 9.22 20.52
C ALA A 116 -12.81 8.03 19.82
N HIS A 117 -12.41 7.00 20.56
CA HIS A 117 -11.90 5.76 19.96
C HIS A 117 -12.98 5.02 19.16
N MET A 118 -14.19 4.88 19.73
CA MET A 118 -15.30 4.22 19.05
C MET A 118 -15.77 5.00 17.82
N GLU A 119 -15.86 6.32 17.90
CA GLU A 119 -16.18 7.21 16.78
C GLU A 119 -15.15 7.10 15.66
N ARG A 120 -13.85 7.12 15.98
CA ARG A 120 -12.79 6.92 14.98
C ARG A 120 -12.92 5.57 14.28
N ASN A 121 -13.23 4.50 15.03
CA ASN A 121 -13.44 3.18 14.45
C ASN A 121 -14.71 3.12 13.60
N ALA A 122 -15.78 3.80 14.04
CA ALA A 122 -17.04 3.90 13.31
C ALA A 122 -16.86 4.67 11.99
N ALA A 123 -16.14 5.80 12.02
CA ALA A 123 -15.81 6.59 10.82
C ALA A 123 -14.97 5.80 9.80
N ASN A 124 -14.04 4.97 10.28
CA ASN A 124 -13.21 4.11 9.42
C ASN A 124 -13.91 2.82 8.96
N LYS A 125 -15.10 2.50 9.49
CA LYS A 125 -15.81 1.27 9.17
C LYS A 125 -16.45 1.39 7.80
N LEU A 126 -16.03 0.54 6.85
CA LEU A 126 -16.59 0.54 5.49
C LEU A 126 -18.12 0.37 5.52
N THR A 127 -18.81 1.17 4.70
CA THR A 127 -20.25 1.04 4.42
C THR A 127 -20.55 -0.27 3.70
N LYS A 128 -21.83 -0.67 3.62
CA LYS A 128 -22.22 -1.92 2.93
C LYS A 128 -21.79 -1.91 1.46
N GLU A 129 -21.97 -0.78 0.79
CA GLU A 129 -21.60 -0.57 -0.61
C GLU A 129 -20.08 -0.65 -0.81
N GLN A 130 -19.29 0.07 0.00
CA GLN A 130 -17.83 0.02 -0.06
C GLN A 130 -17.28 -1.40 0.19
N ARG A 131 -17.94 -2.19 1.03
CA ARG A 131 -17.58 -3.60 1.24
C ARG A 131 -17.89 -4.44 0.01
N ALA A 132 -19.02 -4.22 -0.66
CA ALA A 132 -19.39 -4.93 -1.88
C ALA A 132 -18.42 -4.61 -3.01
N GLU A 133 -18.10 -3.33 -3.21
CA GLU A 133 -17.11 -2.88 -4.20
C GLU A 133 -15.73 -3.49 -3.93
N LYS A 134 -15.25 -3.43 -2.68
CA LYS A 134 -13.98 -4.04 -2.29
C LYS A 134 -13.96 -5.56 -2.49
N ARG A 135 -15.10 -6.24 -2.36
CA ARG A 135 -15.24 -7.68 -2.68
C ARG A 135 -15.20 -7.94 -4.18
N SER A 136 -15.83 -7.10 -4.99
CA SER A 136 -15.84 -7.24 -6.45
C SER A 136 -14.46 -7.00 -7.08
N ARG A 137 -13.65 -6.12 -6.48
CA ARG A 137 -12.29 -5.81 -6.93
C ARG A 137 -11.25 -6.85 -6.51
N LYS A 138 -11.56 -7.68 -5.51
CA LYS A 138 -10.66 -8.70 -5.00
C LYS A 138 -10.71 -9.93 -5.90
#